data_AF-A0A355T7I0-F1
#
_entry.id   AF-A0A355T7I0-F1
#
_cell.length_a   1.000
_cell.length_b   1.000
_cell.length_c   1.000
_cell.angle_alpha   90.00
_cell.angle_beta   90.00
_cell.angle_gamma   90.00
#
_symmetry.space_group_name_H-M   'P 1'
#
loop_
_entity.id
_entity.type
_entity.pdbx_description
1 polymer ?
#
loop_
_entity_poly.entity_id
_entity_poly.type
_entity_poly.pdbx_seq_one_letter_code
_entity_poly.pdbx_strand_id
1 'polypeptide(L)'
;MTERKKPEAKKDQLESVRSKILEAALPDVPFDGWTGAVLMRAAKTAGVDHGLARLAFPNGARDLAEYFLADGDRRMIDRLAKSDLASMKIREKITFAVRTRLEVDAA
;
A
#
# COMPACT_ATOMS: atom_id res chain seq x y z
N MET A 1 -22.45 28.14 -14.91
CA MET A 1 -23.22 27.02 -14.32
C MET A 1 -22.58 25.73 -14.84
N THR A 2 -21.84 24.89 -14.12
CA THR A 2 -21.43 24.76 -12.72
C THR A 2 -20.21 23.84 -12.79
N GLU A 3 -19.03 24.31 -12.38
CA GLU A 3 -17.84 23.45 -12.24
C GLU A 3 -18.09 22.45 -11.10
N ARG A 4 -18.22 21.16 -11.42
CA ARG A 4 -18.27 20.09 -10.41
C ARG A 4 -16.86 19.74 -9.95
N LYS A 5 -16.33 20.50 -9.00
CA LYS A 5 -15.09 20.17 -8.28
C LYS A 5 -15.39 19.25 -7.08
N LYS A 6 -15.46 17.91 -7.25
CA LYS A 6 -15.23 16.92 -6.16
C LYS A 6 -15.24 15.44 -6.62
N PRO A 7 -14.07 14.86 -6.93
CA PRO A 7 -13.80 13.46 -6.54
C PRO A 7 -12.49 13.27 -5.74
N GLU A 8 -11.54 14.20 -5.82
CA GLU A 8 -10.18 14.04 -5.25
C GLU A 8 -10.17 13.94 -3.72
N ALA A 9 -10.85 14.85 -3.02
CA ALA A 9 -10.88 14.84 -1.55
C ALA A 9 -11.45 13.56 -0.91
N LYS A 10 -12.35 12.84 -1.60
CA LYS A 10 -12.86 11.55 -1.13
C LYS A 10 -11.89 10.40 -1.43
N LYS A 11 -11.20 10.47 -2.57
CA LYS A 11 -10.15 9.51 -2.94
C LYS A 11 -8.99 9.59 -1.95
N ASP A 12 -8.56 10.79 -1.60
CA ASP A 12 -7.47 11.02 -0.65
C ASP A 12 -7.81 10.49 0.76
N GLN A 13 -9.08 10.63 1.19
CA GLN A 13 -9.55 10.05 2.44
C GLN A 13 -9.55 8.52 2.42
N LEU A 14 -10.00 7.88 1.33
CA LEU A 14 -9.97 6.43 1.21
C LEU A 14 -8.54 5.88 1.13
N GLU A 15 -7.63 6.58 0.46
CA GLU A 15 -6.21 6.23 0.46
C GLU A 15 -5.61 6.28 1.87
N SER A 16 -5.92 7.33 2.65
CA SER A 16 -5.50 7.40 4.06
C SER A 16 -6.03 6.23 4.89
N VAL A 17 -7.28 5.84 4.68
CA VAL A 17 -7.89 4.68 5.35
C VAL A 17 -7.15 3.39 4.96
N ARG A 18 -6.90 3.17 3.67
CA ARG A 18 -6.19 1.98 3.17
C ARG A 18 -4.79 1.88 3.77
N SER A 19 -4.05 3.00 3.81
CA SER A 19 -2.73 3.06 4.40
C SER A 19 -2.74 2.66 5.87
N LYS A 20 -3.63 3.25 6.69
CA LYS A 20 -3.73 2.94 8.12
C LYS A 20 -4.09 1.48 8.38
N ILE A 21 -5.00 0.92 7.59
CA ILE A 21 -5.38 -0.48 7.72
C ILE A 21 -4.23 -1.41 7.32
N LEU A 22 -3.50 -1.09 6.24
CA LEU A 22 -2.34 -1.88 5.84
C LEU A 22 -1.27 -1.89 6.95
N GLU A 23 -0.89 -0.71 7.47
CA GLU A 23 0.07 -0.60 8.57
C GLU A 23 -0.32 -1.44 9.79
N ALA A 24 -1.60 -1.44 10.15
CA ALA A 24 -2.12 -2.24 11.24
C ALA A 24 -2.20 -3.75 10.94
N ALA A 25 -2.25 -4.15 9.66
CA ALA A 25 -2.33 -5.54 9.24
C ALA A 25 -0.95 -6.22 9.14
N LEU A 26 0.08 -5.47 8.74
CA LEU A 26 1.41 -6.02 8.47
C LEU A 26 2.00 -6.90 9.59
N PRO A 27 1.87 -6.57 10.89
CA PRO A 27 2.37 -7.43 11.97
C PRO A 27 1.72 -8.83 12.03
N ASP A 28 0.48 -8.96 11.57
CA ASP A 28 -0.30 -10.19 11.66
C ASP A 28 -0.13 -11.07 10.41
N VAL A 29 0.12 -10.46 9.25
CA VAL A 29 0.17 -11.13 7.94
C VAL A 29 1.15 -12.31 7.87
N PRO A 30 2.38 -12.25 8.41
CA PRO A 30 3.32 -13.38 8.33
C PRO A 30 2.81 -14.67 8.98
N PHE A 31 1.91 -14.58 9.96
CA PHE A 31 1.42 -15.73 10.73
C PHE A 31 -0.02 -16.10 10.33
N ASP A 32 -0.90 -15.11 10.18
CA ASP A 32 -2.32 -15.33 9.92
C ASP A 32 -2.68 -15.22 8.44
N GLY A 33 -1.76 -14.73 7.61
CA GLY A 33 -1.94 -14.55 6.16
C GLY A 33 -2.88 -13.40 5.78
N TRP A 34 -3.10 -13.26 4.47
CA TRP A 34 -4.04 -12.27 3.91
C TRP A 34 -5.49 -12.78 4.02
N THR A 35 -6.10 -12.61 5.19
CA THR A 35 -7.48 -13.08 5.45
C THR A 35 -8.42 -11.93 5.82
N GLY A 36 -9.72 -12.16 5.62
CA GLY A 36 -10.74 -11.18 6.01
C GLY A 36 -10.73 -10.90 7.53
N ALA A 37 -10.34 -11.88 8.33
CA ALA A 37 -10.18 -11.72 9.78
C ALA A 37 -9.05 -10.75 10.13
N VAL A 38 -7.88 -10.89 9.48
CA VAL A 38 -6.74 -9.95 9.61
C VAL A 38 -7.16 -8.54 9.20
N LEU A 39 -7.85 -8.40 8.05
CA LEU A 39 -8.32 -7.09 7.58
C LEU A 39 -9.26 -6.41 8.61
N MET A 40 -10.22 -7.15 9.17
CA MET A 40 -11.17 -6.57 10.13
C MET A 40 -10.54 -6.26 11.49
N ARG A 41 -9.60 -7.09 11.94
CA ARG A 41 -8.82 -6.81 13.15
C ARG A 41 -7.94 -5.57 12.95
N ALA A 42 -7.24 -5.48 11.83
CA ALA A 42 -6.43 -4.32 11.45
C ALA A 42 -7.27 -3.05 11.35
N ALA A 43 -8.45 -3.10 10.74
CA ALA A 43 -9.38 -1.97 10.70
C ALA A 43 -9.78 -1.48 12.09
N LYS A 44 -10.11 -2.41 13.00
CA LYS A 44 -10.39 -2.09 14.40
C LYS A 44 -9.19 -1.46 15.10
N THR A 45 -7.99 -2.02 14.93
CA THR A 45 -6.74 -1.48 15.49
C THR A 45 -6.44 -0.07 14.96
N ALA A 46 -6.73 0.19 13.69
CA ALA A 46 -6.57 1.48 13.03
C ALA A 46 -7.68 2.50 13.39
N GLY A 47 -8.66 2.13 14.22
CA GLY A 47 -9.79 2.99 14.58
C GLY A 47 -10.75 3.26 13.41
N VAL A 48 -10.79 2.38 12.42
CA VAL A 48 -11.64 2.50 11.23
C VAL A 48 -12.91 1.68 11.41
N ASP A 49 -14.07 2.30 11.17
CA ASP A 49 -15.36 1.62 11.19
C ASP A 49 -15.45 0.51 10.13
N HIS A 50 -16.17 -0.57 10.46
CA HIS A 50 -16.33 -1.75 9.61
C HIS A 50 -16.92 -1.41 8.22
N GLY A 51 -17.91 -0.52 8.15
CA GLY A 51 -18.49 -0.07 6.88
C GLY A 51 -17.48 0.66 6.01
N LEU A 52 -16.64 1.51 6.63
CA LEU A 52 -15.58 2.23 5.93
C LEU A 52 -14.46 1.30 5.47
N ALA A 53 -14.10 0.29 6.27
CA ALA A 53 -13.13 -0.74 5.87
C ALA A 53 -13.62 -1.56 4.67
N ARG A 54 -14.92 -1.94 4.63
CA ARG A 54 -15.52 -2.61 3.47
C ARG A 54 -15.60 -1.72 2.23
N LEU A 55 -15.77 -0.42 2.42
CA LEU A 55 -15.71 0.53 1.31
C LEU A 55 -14.28 0.68 0.77
N ALA A 56 -13.28 0.66 1.65
CA ALA A 56 -11.87 0.76 1.29
C ALA A 56 -11.34 -0.51 0.58
N PHE A 57 -11.81 -1.68 0.99
CA PHE A 57 -11.44 -3.00 0.45
C PHE A 57 -12.69 -3.84 0.10
N PRO A 58 -13.37 -3.54 -1.03
CA PRO A 58 -14.61 -4.22 -1.43
C PRO A 58 -14.50 -5.74 -1.59
N ASN A 59 -13.35 -6.24 -2.07
CA ASN A 59 -13.06 -7.68 -2.18
C ASN A 59 -12.27 -8.22 -0.99
N GLY A 60 -12.22 -7.47 0.12
CA GLY A 60 -11.61 -7.86 1.37
C GLY A 60 -10.10 -8.04 1.28
N ALA A 61 -9.59 -9.15 1.82
CA ALA A 61 -8.16 -9.37 2.00
C ALA A 61 -7.36 -9.46 0.70
N ARG A 62 -8.01 -9.79 -0.42
CA ARG A 62 -7.39 -9.74 -1.74
C ARG A 62 -6.98 -8.31 -2.10
N ASP A 63 -7.90 -7.36 -1.97
CA ASP A 63 -7.62 -5.95 -2.24
C ASP A 63 -6.54 -5.41 -1.28
N LEU A 64 -6.50 -5.92 -0.04
CA LEU A 64 -5.46 -5.57 0.92
C LEU A 64 -4.07 -6.02 0.44
N ALA A 65 -3.94 -7.26 -0.05
CA ALA A 65 -2.69 -7.76 -0.62
C ALA A 65 -2.30 -7.02 -1.90
N GLU A 66 -3.25 -6.71 -2.77
CA GLU A 66 -3.02 -5.90 -3.97
C GLU A 66 -2.56 -4.48 -3.60
N TYR A 67 -3.16 -3.88 -2.57
CA TYR A 67 -2.75 -2.57 -2.06
C TYR A 67 -1.34 -2.60 -1.47
N PHE A 68 -0.97 -3.65 -0.72
CA PHE A 68 0.40 -3.85 -0.24
C PHE A 68 1.42 -3.88 -1.38
N LEU A 69 1.15 -4.64 -2.45
CA LEU A 69 2.04 -4.73 -3.60
C LEU A 69 2.20 -3.37 -4.31
N ALA A 70 1.09 -2.66 -4.51
CA ALA A 70 1.09 -1.33 -5.12
C ALA A 70 1.82 -0.29 -4.24
N ASP A 71 1.70 -0.39 -2.91
CA ASP A 71 2.45 0.45 -1.98
C ASP A 71 3.97 0.19 -2.07
N GLY A 72 4.37 -1.08 -2.09
CA GLY A 72 5.76 -1.48 -2.33
C GLY A 72 6.30 -0.94 -3.65
N ASP A 73 5.53 -0.99 -4.73
CA ASP A 73 5.93 -0.43 -6.02
C ASP A 73 6.11 1.09 -5.95
N ARG A 74 5.20 1.82 -5.29
CA ARG A 74 5.34 3.28 -5.07
C ARG A 74 6.62 3.60 -4.30
N ARG A 75 6.90 2.87 -3.22
CA ARG A 75 8.09 3.05 -2.38
C ARG A 75 9.38 2.69 -3.14
N MET A 76 9.36 1.66 -3.97
CA MET A 76 10.46 1.33 -4.87
C MET A 76 10.72 2.48 -5.85
N ILE A 77 9.69 2.99 -6.53
CA ILE A 77 9.82 4.08 -7.51
C ILE A 77 10.39 5.35 -6.84
N ASP A 78 9.88 5.72 -5.66
CA ASP A 78 10.37 6.87 -4.90
C ASP A 78 11.86 6.72 -4.54
N ARG A 79 12.29 5.53 -4.10
CA ARG A 79 13.69 5.26 -3.79
C ARG A 79 14.58 5.27 -5.04
N LEU A 80 14.09 4.74 -6.16
CA LEU A 80 14.79 4.79 -7.44
C LEU A 80 14.98 6.22 -7.94
N ALA A 81 13.95 7.07 -7.83
CA ALA A 81 14.00 8.47 -8.23
C ALA A 81 15.03 9.29 -7.43
N LYS A 82 15.29 8.90 -6.18
CA LYS A 82 16.29 9.52 -5.29
C LYS A 82 17.70 8.96 -5.45
N SER A 83 17.88 7.94 -6.29
CA SER A 83 19.17 7.26 -6.48
C SER A 83 19.90 7.78 -7.72
N ASP A 84 21.22 7.78 -7.72
CA ASP A 84 22.02 8.10 -8.91
C ASP A 84 22.08 6.92 -9.88
N LEU A 85 20.95 6.65 -10.55
CA LEU A 85 20.88 5.62 -11.56
C LEU A 85 21.63 6.00 -12.83
N ALA A 86 21.95 7.28 -13.06
CA ALA A 86 22.57 7.73 -14.30
C ALA A 86 24.03 7.26 -14.41
N SER A 87 24.75 7.22 -13.28
CA SER A 87 26.15 6.78 -13.23
C SER A 87 26.35 5.25 -13.29
N MET A 88 25.29 4.46 -13.10
CA MET A 88 25.37 3.00 -13.06
C MET A 88 25.37 2.35 -14.46
N LYS A 89 26.01 1.19 -14.62
CA LYS A 89 25.84 0.33 -15.80
C LYS A 89 24.45 -0.30 -15.81
N ILE A 90 23.90 -0.63 -16.98
CA ILE A 90 22.54 -1.21 -17.10
C ILE A 90 22.32 -2.41 -16.17
N ARG A 91 23.28 -3.35 -16.10
CA ARG A 91 23.19 -4.51 -15.18
C ARG A 91 23.13 -4.11 -13.70
N GLU A 92 23.82 -3.04 -13.32
CA GLU A 92 23.83 -2.52 -11.94
C GLU A 92 22.49 -1.86 -11.63
N LYS A 93 21.92 -1.10 -12.58
CA LYS A 93 20.56 -0.54 -12.47
C LYS A 93 19.52 -1.63 -12.25
N ILE A 94 19.56 -2.70 -13.04
CA ILE A 94 18.62 -3.82 -12.93
C ILE A 94 18.74 -4.49 -11.56
N THR A 95 19.96 -4.86 -11.15
CA THR A 95 20.20 -5.47 -9.83
C THR A 95 19.74 -4.57 -8.70
N PHE A 96 20.04 -3.27 -8.78
CA PHE A 96 19.61 -2.30 -7.78
C PHE A 96 18.09 -2.17 -7.72
N ALA A 97 17.40 -2.11 -8.85
CA ALA A 97 15.93 -2.03 -8.89
C ALA A 97 15.26 -3.27 -8.31
N VAL A 98 15.70 -4.47 -8.71
CA VAL A 98 15.17 -5.73 -8.17
C VAL A 98 15.39 -5.81 -6.66
N ARG A 99 16.61 -5.52 -6.19
CA ARG A 99 16.91 -5.50 -4.75
C ARG A 99 16.06 -4.48 -4.02
N THR A 100 15.95 -3.27 -4.55
CA THR A 100 15.15 -2.19 -3.95
C THR A 100 13.69 -2.63 -3.78
N ARG A 101 13.12 -3.34 -4.76
CA ARG A 101 11.75 -3.86 -4.64
C ARG A 101 11.59 -4.86 -3.50
N LEU A 102 12.58 -5.72 -3.26
CA LEU A 102 12.53 -6.68 -2.16
C LEU A 102 12.72 -5.98 -0.80
N GLU A 103 13.63 -5.01 -0.74
CA GLU A 103 13.98 -4.31 0.51
C GLU A 103 12.85 -3.41 1.04
N VAL A 104 12.01 -2.83 0.17
CA VAL A 104 10.87 -2.02 0.66
C VAL A 104 9.86 -2.86 1.45
N ASP A 105 9.75 -4.16 1.18
CA ASP A 105 8.80 -5.03 1.88
C ASP A 105 9.43 -5.80 3.06
N ALA A 106 10.73 -5.61 3.31
CA ALA A 106 11.49 -6.36 4.30
C ALA A 106 11.53 -5.73 5.71
N ALA A 107 10.74 -4.68 5.95
CA ALA A 107 10.71 -3.91 7.19
C ALA A 107 9.73 -4.48 8.23
#